data_AF-A0A7J8P4H5-F1
#
_entry.id   AF-A0A7J8P4H5-F1
#
_cell.length_a   1.000
_cell.length_b   1.000
_cell.length_c   1.000
_cell.angle_alpha   90.00
_cell.angle_beta   90.00
_cell.angle_gamma   90.00
#
_symmetry.space_group_name_H-M   'P 1'
#
loop_
_entity.id
_entity.type
_entity.pdbx_description
1 polymer ?
#
loop_
_entity_poly.entity_id
_entity_poly.type
_entity_poly.pdbx_seq_one_letter_code
_entity_poly.pdbx_strand_id
1 'polypeptide(L)'
;MEELLQVIKSTKPDKYTPKIVEKKDDYVRVEYQSPILGVKLVDDVEFWFPPGKDSIVEYRSASRIGNFDFDINRKRIKALRVELEKKGWASVETF
;
A
#
# COMPACT_ATOMS: atom_id res chain seq x y z
N MET A 1 -12.32 -5.14 -0.56
CA MET A 1 -11.08 -5.50 0.20
C MET A 1 -10.31 -6.67 -0.41
N GLU A 2 -10.96 -7.77 -0.82
CA GLU A 2 -10.26 -8.98 -1.28
C GLU A 2 -9.31 -8.73 -2.46
N GLU A 3 -9.76 -7.97 -3.45
CA GLU A 3 -8.95 -7.59 -4.61
C GLU A 3 -7.71 -6.78 -4.22
N LEU A 4 -7.86 -5.84 -3.28
CA LEU A 4 -6.75 -5.07 -2.73
C LEU A 4 -5.71 -6.00 -2.08
N LEU A 5 -6.16 -6.97 -1.28
CA LEU A 5 -5.26 -7.95 -0.66
C LEU A 5 -4.56 -8.84 -1.70
N GLN A 6 -5.26 -9.21 -2.78
CA GLN A 6 -4.67 -9.95 -3.89
C GLN A 6 -3.55 -9.13 -4.55
N VAL A 7 -3.82 -7.87 -4.89
CA VAL A 7 -2.83 -6.95 -5.50
C VAL A 7 -1.64 -6.73 -4.58
N ILE A 8 -1.87 -6.48 -3.29
CA ILE A 8 -0.79 -6.32 -2.31
C ILE A 8 0.12 -7.55 -2.31
N LYS A 9 -0.44 -8.77 -2.30
CA LYS A 9 0.34 -10.01 -2.25
C LYS A 9 1.11 -10.29 -3.55
N SER A 10 0.56 -9.92 -4.71
CA SER A 10 1.19 -10.17 -6.01
C SER A 10 2.18 -9.09 -6.43
N THR A 11 2.07 -7.87 -5.88
CA THR A 11 2.89 -6.73 -6.29
C THR A 11 4.09 -6.57 -5.37
N LYS A 12 5.30 -6.73 -5.91
CA LYS A 12 6.57 -6.62 -5.18
C LYS A 12 7.46 -5.54 -5.78
N PRO A 13 7.11 -4.24 -5.63
CA PRO A 13 7.90 -3.16 -6.18
C PRO A 13 9.28 -3.14 -5.50
N ASP A 14 10.34 -2.96 -6.29
CA ASP A 14 11.72 -2.88 -5.82
C ASP A 14 12.18 -4.07 -4.94
N LYS A 15 11.57 -5.25 -5.16
CA LYS A 15 11.82 -6.48 -4.38
C LYS A 15 11.44 -6.38 -2.89
N TYR A 16 10.68 -5.37 -2.50
CA TYR A 16 10.11 -5.31 -1.15
C TYR A 16 9.09 -6.43 -0.97
N THR A 17 9.12 -7.06 0.20
CA THR A 17 8.15 -8.09 0.56
C THR A 17 7.03 -7.46 1.37
N PRO A 18 5.77 -7.51 0.91
CA PRO A 18 4.62 -7.05 1.68
C PRO A 18 4.29 -8.06 2.77
N LYS A 19 4.06 -7.56 3.98
CA LYS A 19 3.55 -8.33 5.12
C LYS A 19 2.31 -7.64 5.65
N ILE A 20 1.15 -8.29 5.50
CA ILE A 20 -0.08 -7.82 6.14
C ILE A 20 0.08 -8.08 7.64
N VAL A 21 0.09 -7.00 8.42
CA VAL A 21 0.29 -7.06 9.88
C VAL A 21 -0.98 -6.78 10.67
N GLU A 22 -1.97 -6.19 10.02
CA GLU A 22 -3.29 -5.97 10.61
C GLU A 22 -4.35 -6.03 9.51
N LYS A 23 -5.45 -6.73 9.80
CA LYS A 23 -6.63 -6.79 8.95
C LYS A 23 -7.86 -6.76 9.86
N LYS A 24 -8.75 -5.81 9.59
CA LYS A 24 -10.11 -5.69 10.13
C LYS A 24 -11.09 -5.70 8.97
N ASP A 25 -12.37 -5.52 9.27
CA ASP A 25 -13.42 -5.48 8.23
C ASP A 25 -13.34 -4.22 7.35
N ASP A 26 -12.81 -3.13 7.89
CA ASP A 26 -12.74 -1.81 7.27
C ASP A 26 -11.30 -1.27 7.13
N TYR A 27 -10.30 -2.07 7.49
CA TYR A 27 -8.92 -1.58 7.59
C TYR A 27 -7.88 -2.67 7.31
N VAL A 28 -6.81 -2.28 6.63
CA VAL A 28 -5.64 -3.14 6.38
C VAL A 28 -4.36 -2.34 6.57
N ARG A 29 -3.42 -2.87 7.36
CA ARG A 29 -2.05 -2.35 7.45
C ARG A 29 -1.04 -3.35 6.90
N VAL A 30 -0.15 -2.84 6.05
CA VAL A 30 0.89 -3.62 5.38
C VAL A 30 2.25 -3.01 5.69
N GLU A 31 3.17 -3.84 6.16
CA GLU A 31 4.58 -3.50 6.26
C GLU A 31 5.31 -3.93 4.99
N TYR A 32 6.05 -3.01 4.37
CA TYR A 32 6.96 -3.29 3.27
C TYR A 32 8.39 -3.27 3.79
N GLN A 33 9.05 -4.43 3.72
CA GLN A 33 10.41 -4.59 4.22
C GLN A 33 11.42 -4.57 3.08
N SER A 34 12.46 -3.74 3.23
CA SER A 34 13.57 -3.66 2.27
C SER A 34 14.33 -4.99 2.18
N PRO A 35 14.72 -5.41 0.97
CA PRO A 35 15.52 -6.63 0.76
C PRO A 35 17.03 -6.44 1.05
N ILE A 36 17.49 -5.21 1.29
CA ILE A 36 18.94 -4.92 1.41
C ILE A 36 19.46 -5.37 2.79
N LEU A 37 20.43 -6.30 2.78
CA LEU A 37 21.11 -6.78 3.98
C LEU A 37 21.80 -5.62 4.72
N GLY A 38 21.38 -5.32 5.95
CA GLY A 38 21.96 -4.25 6.79
C GLY A 38 21.15 -2.95 6.85
N VAL A 39 20.17 -2.75 5.97
CA VAL A 39 19.27 -1.57 6.03
C VAL A 39 17.82 -2.04 6.19
N LYS A 40 17.32 -2.04 7.44
CA LYS A 40 15.90 -2.31 7.73
C LYS A 40 15.05 -1.06 7.53
N LEU A 41 14.78 -0.70 6.28
CA LEU A 41 13.66 0.20 6.00
C LEU A 41 12.37 -0.60 6.08
N VAL A 42 11.51 -0.19 7.01
CA VAL A 42 10.14 -0.67 7.12
C VAL A 42 9.25 0.53 6.84
N ASP A 43 8.44 0.38 5.81
CA ASP A 43 7.42 1.35 5.46
C ASP A 43 6.05 0.75 5.73
N ASP A 44 5.17 1.52 6.36
CA ASP A 44 3.77 1.16 6.53
C ASP A 44 2.95 1.73 5.38
N VAL A 45 2.07 0.90 4.83
CA VAL A 45 0.95 1.34 4.01
C VAL A 45 -0.34 0.90 4.69
N GLU A 46 -1.17 1.88 5.00
CA GLU A 46 -2.48 1.69 5.63
C GLU A 46 -3.57 1.96 4.59
N PHE A 47 -4.60 1.12 4.59
CA PHE A 47 -5.79 1.27 3.76
C PHE A 47 -7.01 1.26 4.67
N TRP A 48 -7.87 2.27 4.52
CA TRP A 48 -9.09 2.42 5.29
C TRP A 48 -10.29 2.49 4.35
N PHE A 49 -11.34 1.77 4.72
CA PHE A 49 -12.62 1.67 4.01
C PHE A 49 -13.68 2.40 4.87
N PRO A 50 -13.89 3.72 4.66
CA PRO A 50 -14.74 4.49 5.55
C PRO A 50 -16.19 3.98 5.52
N PRO A 51 -16.83 3.75 6.69
CA PRO A 51 -18.23 3.35 6.74
C PRO A 51 -19.14 4.33 5.99
N GLY A 52 -20.08 3.82 5.19
CA GLY A 52 -21.00 4.62 4.40
C GLY A 52 -20.39 5.23 3.13
N LYS A 53 -19.13 4.93 2.82
CA LYS A 53 -18.48 5.20 1.53
C LYS A 53 -18.04 3.90 0.87
N ASP A 54 -19.00 3.01 0.61
CA ASP A 54 -18.79 1.59 0.30
C ASP A 54 -17.85 1.27 -0.87
N SER A 55 -17.50 2.28 -1.69
CA SER A 55 -16.61 2.16 -2.85
C SER A 55 -15.32 2.97 -2.77
N ILE A 56 -15.04 3.68 -1.66
CA ILE A 56 -13.83 4.49 -1.51
C ILE A 56 -12.86 3.83 -0.55
N VAL A 57 -11.60 3.80 -0.95
CA VAL A 57 -10.49 3.39 -0.08
C VAL A 57 -9.53 4.55 0.07
N GLU A 58 -9.36 5.01 1.29
CA GLU A 58 -8.34 5.97 1.65
C GLU A 58 -7.04 5.23 1.97
N TYR A 59 -5.90 5.85 1.72
CA TYR A 59 -4.61 5.25 2.03
C TYR A 59 -3.65 6.25 2.66
N ARG A 60 -2.73 5.73 3.46
CA ARG A 60 -1.57 6.45 3.99
C ARG A 60 -0.32 5.62 3.79
N SER A 61 0.76 6.25 3.35
CA SER A 61 2.08 5.62 3.22
C SER A 61 3.10 6.38 4.04
N ALA A 62 3.82 5.71 4.92
CA ALA A 62 4.77 6.33 5.84
C ALA A 62 6.00 5.46 6.08
N SER A 63 7.19 6.07 6.02
CA SER A 63 8.45 5.42 6.41
C SER A 63 8.69 5.52 7.91
N ARG A 64 9.17 4.44 8.53
CA ARG A 64 9.51 4.44 9.98
C ARG A 64 10.87 5.08 10.30
N ILE A 65 11.79 5.11 9.35
CA ILE A 65 13.17 5.59 9.55
C ILE A 65 13.54 6.56 8.44
N GLY A 66 13.85 7.80 8.84
CA GLY A 66 14.32 8.86 7.95
C GLY A 66 13.21 9.60 7.18
N ASN A 67 13.45 10.87 6.88
CA ASN A 67 12.57 11.71 6.06
C ASN A 67 12.95 11.70 4.56
N PHE A 68 13.95 10.91 4.17
CA PHE A 68 14.37 10.80 2.77
C PHE A 68 13.53 9.73 2.06
N ASP A 69 12.36 10.16 1.58
CA ASP A 69 11.57 9.39 0.62
C ASP A 69 12.30 9.44 -0.73
N PHE A 70 13.13 8.44 -1.03
CA PHE A 70 13.77 8.26 -2.35
C PHE A 70 12.74 7.90 -3.46
N ASP A 71 11.55 8.52 -3.39
CA ASP A 71 10.33 8.19 -4.12
C ASP A 71 9.88 6.73 -3.98
N ILE A 72 10.39 5.97 -3.01
CA ILE A 72 10.08 4.54 -2.85
C ILE A 72 8.61 4.38 -2.48
N ASN A 73 8.10 5.19 -1.55
CA ASN A 73 6.71 5.15 -1.14
C ASN A 73 5.79 5.54 -2.31
N ARG A 74 6.15 6.60 -3.04
CA ARG A 74 5.42 7.06 -4.23
C ARG A 74 5.37 5.98 -5.32
N LYS A 75 6.51 5.36 -5.64
CA LYS A 75 6.60 4.28 -6.64
C LYS A 75 5.75 3.07 -6.25
N ARG A 76 5.78 2.68 -4.97
CA ARG A 76 4.96 1.59 -4.44
C ARG A 76 3.48 1.86 -4.61
N ILE A 77 3.00 3.03 -4.19
CA ILE A 77 1.60 3.41 -4.33
C ILE A 77 1.20 3.45 -5.81
N LYS A 78 2.06 3.99 -6.68
CA LYS A 78 1.80 3.99 -8.12
C LYS A 78 1.70 2.57 -8.69
N ALA A 79 2.57 1.65 -8.29
CA ALA A 79 2.54 0.26 -8.74
C ALA A 79 1.24 -0.45 -8.29
N LEU A 80 0.85 -0.28 -7.02
CA LEU A 80 -0.40 -0.83 -6.51
C LEU A 80 -1.62 -0.26 -7.25
N ARG A 81 -1.61 1.05 -7.53
CA ARG A 81 -2.68 1.72 -8.29
C ARG A 81 -2.83 1.11 -9.69
N VAL A 82 -1.74 0.94 -10.43
CA VAL A 82 -1.78 0.37 -11.79
C VAL A 82 -2.37 -1.05 -11.79
N GLU A 83 -2.02 -1.87 -10.80
CA GLU A 83 -2.59 -3.23 -10.71
C GLU A 83 -4.06 -3.24 -10.25
N LEU A 84 -4.47 -2.26 -9.42
CA LEU A 84 -5.88 -2.06 -9.04
C LEU A 84 -6.72 -1.55 -10.22
N GLU A 85 -6.17 -0.65 -11.05
CA GLU A 85 -6.84 -0.13 -12.25
C GLU A 85 -7.18 -1.24 -13.25
N LYS A 86 -6.30 -2.25 -13.40
CA LYS A 86 -6.60 -3.44 -14.20
C LYS A 86 -7.78 -4.27 -13.67
N LYS A 87 -8.15 -4.08 -12.40
CA LYS A 87 -9.31 -4.71 -11.75
C LYS A 87 -10.55 -3.80 -11.75
N GLY A 88 -10.50 -2.65 -12.44
CA GLY A 88 -11.62 -1.72 -12.52
C GLY A 88 -11.67 -0.68 -11.40
N TRP A 89 -10.63 -0.58 -10.59
CA TRP A 89 -10.52 0.52 -9.62
C TRP A 89 -10.14 1.81 -10.34
N ALA A 90 -10.52 2.94 -9.76
CA ALA A 90 -10.12 4.25 -10.24
C ALA A 90 -9.62 5.10 -9.07
N SER A 91 -8.65 5.96 -9.35
CA SER A 91 -8.33 7.03 -8.40
C SER A 91 -9.49 8.01 -8.37
N VAL A 92 -9.94 8.39 -7.18
CA VAL A 92 -10.90 9.48 -7.04
C VAL A 92 -10.21 10.76 -7.51
N GLU A 93 -10.73 11.40 -8.55
CA GLU A 93 -10.26 12.72 -8.94
C GLU A 93 -10.62 13.69 -7.80
N THR A 94 -9.61 14.10 -7.04
CA THR A 94 -9.74 15.23 -6.12
C THR A 94 -9.74 16.50 -6.97
N PHE A 95 -10.91 17.15 -7.05
CA PHE A 95 -11.09 18.50 -7.61
C PHE A 95 -10.28 19.54 -6.84
#